data_AF-A0A7W5VQ90-F1
#
_entry.id   AF-A0A7W5VQ90-F1
#
_cell.length_a   1.000
_cell.length_b   1.000
_cell.length_c   1.000
_cell.angle_alpha   90.00
_cell.angle_beta   90.00
_cell.angle_gamma   90.00
#
_symmetry.space_group_name_H-M   'P 1'
#
loop_
_entity.id
_entity.type
_entity.pdbx_description
1 polymer ?
#
loop_
_entity_poly.entity_id
_entity_poly.type
_entity_poly.pdbx_seq_one_letter_code
_entity_poly.pdbx_strand_id
1 'polypeptide(L)' 'MFYKKPLEERIADRVAQRKPLEEGKHFEHGPAKFVFVFLIAAVVLMHFVGLAVVMHFYA' A
#
# COMPACT_ATOMS: atom_id res chain seq x y z
N MET A 1 -12.83 10.99 45.66
CA MET A 1 -12.43 11.16 44.25
C MET A 1 -12.13 9.77 43.72
N PHE A 2 -13.01 9.27 42.84
CA PHE A 2 -13.14 7.87 42.46
C PHE A 2 -11.86 7.27 41.86
N TYR A 3 -11.60 6.01 42.22
CA TYR A 3 -10.52 5.15 41.69
C TYR A 3 -10.42 5.26 40.16
N LYS A 4 -9.50 6.08 39.66
CA LYS A 4 -9.10 5.98 38.25
C LYS A 4 -8.20 4.76 38.13
N LYS A 5 -8.53 3.87 37.19
CA LYS A 5 -7.65 2.77 36.78
C LYS A 5 -6.24 3.30 36.44
N PRO A 6 -5.18 2.55 36.77
CA PRO A 6 -3.82 2.87 36.37
C PRO A 6 -3.68 2.97 34.85
N LEU A 7 -2.63 3.66 34.39
CA LEU A 7 -2.42 3.98 32.98
C LEU A 7 -2.32 2.73 32.11
N GLU A 8 -1.66 1.68 32.61
CA GLU A 8 -1.49 0.40 31.93
C GLU A 8 -2.82 -0.31 31.69
N GLU A 9 -3.66 -0.38 32.71
CA GLU A 9 -4.98 -1.01 32.60
C GLU A 9 -5.87 -0.25 31.60
N ARG A 10 -5.76 1.08 31.55
CA ARG A 10 -6.44 1.90 30.53
C ARG A 10 -5.89 1.69 29.12
N ILE A 11 -4.60 1.36 28.97
CA ILE A 11 -4.00 1.03 27.67
C ILE A 11 -4.49 -0.36 27.24
N ALA A 12 -4.46 -1.33 28.14
CA ALA A 12 -4.97 -2.68 27.90
C ALA A 12 -6.44 -2.66 27.47
N ASP A 13 -7.29 -1.89 28.17
CA ASP A 13 -8.69 -1.70 27.82
C ASP A 13 -8.86 -1.12 26.40
N ARG A 14 -8.01 -0.16 25.99
CA ARG A 14 -8.04 0.42 24.64
C ARG A 14 -7.57 -0.57 23.57
N VAL A 15 -6.53 -1.36 23.85
CA VAL A 15 -6.00 -2.35 22.91
C VAL A 15 -6.98 -3.50 22.73
N ALA A 16 -7.62 -3.96 23.81
CA ALA A 16 -8.66 -4.99 23.76
C ALA A 16 -9.89 -4.56 22.94
N GLN A 17 -10.19 -3.26 22.90
CA GLN A 17 -11.27 -2.69 22.09
C GLN A 17 -10.86 -2.42 20.64
N ARG A 18 -9.58 -2.51 20.27
CA ARG A 18 -9.17 -2.33 18.87
C ARG A 18 -9.69 -3.50 18.06
N LYS A 19 -10.36 -3.20 16.96
CA LYS A 19 -10.65 -4.20 15.94
C LYS A 19 -9.33 -4.81 15.45
N PRO A 20 -9.32 -6.12 15.10
CA PRO A 20 -8.20 -6.70 14.37
C PRO A 20 -7.85 -5.82 13.16
N LEU A 21 -6.56 -5.78 12.81
CA LEU A 21 -6.14 -5.13 11.57
C LEU A 21 -6.86 -5.83 10.41
N GLU A 22 -7.82 -5.15 9.80
CA GLU A 22 -8.49 -5.65 8.61
C GLU A 22 -7.48 -5.61 7.47
N GLU A 23 -7.33 -6.71 6.72
CA GLU A 23 -6.44 -6.72 5.55
C GLU A 23 -6.85 -5.61 4.58
N GLY A 24 -5.91 -4.71 4.29
CA GLY A 24 -6.10 -3.65 3.32
C GLY A 24 -6.32 -4.21 1.93
N LYS A 25 -7.58 -4.45 1.55
CA LYS A 25 -7.96 -4.91 0.20
C LYS A 25 -7.59 -3.91 -0.90
N HIS A 26 -7.52 -2.63 -0.57
CA HIS A 26 -7.28 -1.53 -1.50
C HIS A 26 -6.29 -0.53 -0.90
N PHE A 27 -5.52 0.13 -1.76
CA PHE A 27 -4.71 1.27 -1.34
C PHE A 27 -5.64 2.31 -0.70
N GLU A 28 -5.45 2.58 0.59
CA GLU A 28 -6.22 3.58 1.35
C GLU A 28 -6.08 4.98 0.73
N HIS A 29 -5.00 5.23 0.01
CA HIS A 29 -4.75 6.44 -0.77
C HIS A 29 -5.06 6.24 -2.25
N GLY A 30 -6.14 6.88 -2.72
CA GLY A 30 -6.51 6.93 -4.14
C GLY A 30 -5.35 7.31 -5.07
N PRO A 31 -4.59 8.39 -4.79
CA PRO A 31 -3.45 8.78 -5.61
C PRO A 31 -2.35 7.71 -5.73
N ALA A 32 -2.07 6.98 -4.64
CA ALA A 32 -1.02 5.96 -4.61
C ALA A 32 -1.31 4.83 -5.60
N LYS A 33 -2.60 4.44 -5.72
CA LYS A 33 -3.03 3.43 -6.70
C LYS A 33 -2.73 3.86 -8.14
N PHE A 34 -3.01 5.12 -8.49
CA PHE A 34 -2.78 5.63 -9.85
C PHE A 34 -1.30 5.68 -10.19
N VAL A 35 -0.47 6.15 -9.26
CA VAL A 35 0.99 6.17 -9.43
C VAL A 35 1.53 4.75 -9.62
N PHE A 36 1.10 3.80 -8.81
CA PHE A 36 1.52 2.41 -8.92
C PHE A 36 1.18 1.81 -10.29
N VAL A 37 -0.07 1.96 -10.74
CA VAL A 37 -0.51 1.45 -12.05
C VAL A 37 0.21 2.14 -13.20
N PHE A 38 0.43 3.45 -13.12
CA PHE A 38 1.16 4.21 -14.11
C PHE A 38 2.60 3.72 -14.25
N LEU A 39 3.31 3.53 -13.14
CA LEU A 39 4.70 3.05 -13.15
C LEU A 39 4.80 1.65 -13.76
N ILE A 40 3.88 0.75 -13.42
CA ILE A 40 3.81 -0.59 -14.03
C ILE A 40 3.64 -0.48 -15.55
N ALA A 41 2.67 0.32 -16.00
CA ALA A 41 2.39 0.50 -17.42
C ALA A 41 3.60 1.11 -18.17
N ALA A 42 4.24 2.12 -17.59
CA ALA A 42 5.42 2.76 -18.16
C ALA A 42 6.59 1.78 -18.33
N VAL A 43 6.86 0.94 -17.33
CA VAL A 43 7.90 -0.09 -17.41
C VAL A 43 7.58 -1.08 -18.52
N VAL A 44 6.35 -1.59 -18.59
CA VAL A 44 5.93 -2.53 -19.64
C VAL A 44 6.11 -1.92 -21.03
N LEU A 45 5.65 -0.68 -21.23
CA LEU A 45 5.83 0.04 -22.49
C LEU A 45 7.30 0.22 -22.85
N MET A 46 8.16 0.55 -21.89
CA MET A 46 9.60 0.68 -22.10
C MET A 46 10.24 -0.62 -22.60
N HIS A 47 9.80 -1.78 -22.08
CA HIS A 47 10.29 -3.07 -22.56
C HIS A 47 9.85 -3.33 -24.00
N PHE A 48 8.59 -3.05 -24.35
CA PHE A 48 8.13 -3.19 -25.72
C PHE A 48 8.84 -2.27 -26.69
N VAL A 49 9.08 -1.02 -26.31
CA VAL A 49 9.88 -0.08 -27.11
C VAL A 49 11.32 -0.58 -27.26
N GLY A 50 11.94 -1.01 -26.16
CA GLY A 50 13.30 -1.56 -26.19
C GLY A 50 13.40 -2.79 -27.11
N LEU A 51 12.45 -3.71 -27.02
CA LEU A 51 12.36 -4.87 -27.91
C LEU A 51 12.14 -4.44 -29.36
N ALA A 52 11.22 -3.51 -29.63
CA ALA A 52 10.97 -3.02 -30.99
C ALA A 52 12.21 -2.36 -31.59
N VAL A 53 12.96 -1.59 -30.80
CA VAL A 53 14.24 -0.99 -31.20
C VAL A 53 15.26 -2.06 -31.54
N VAL A 54 15.46 -3.05 -30.66
CA VAL A 54 16.39 -4.16 -30.92
C VAL A 54 15.97 -4.91 -32.18
N MET A 55 14.70 -5.27 -32.32
CA MET A 55 14.23 -5.96 -33.53
C MET A 55 14.41 -5.10 -34.79
N HIS A 56 14.21 -3.78 -34.74
CA HIS A 56 14.40 -2.92 -35.90
C HIS A 56 15.86 -2.84 -36.37
N PHE A 57 16.82 -2.91 -35.44
CA PHE A 57 18.25 -2.80 -35.76
C PHE A 57 18.97 -4.14 -35.95
N TYR A 58 18.40 -5.25 -35.47
CA TYR A 58 19.04 -6.57 -35.48
C TYR A 58 18.23 -7.66 -36.23
N ALA A 59 17.05 -7.34 -36.78
CA ALA A 59 16.31 -8.21 -37.70
C ALA A 59 16.55 -7.82 -39.16
#